data_AF-A0A922ACQ6-F1
#
_entry.id   AF-A0A922ACQ6-F1
#
_cell.length_a   1.000
_cell.length_b   1.000
_cell.length_c   1.000
_cell.angle_alpha   90.00
_cell.angle_beta   90.00
_cell.angle_gamma   90.00
#
_symmetry.space_group_name_H-M   'P 1'
#
loop_
_entity.id
_entity.type
_entity.pdbx_description
1 polymer ?
#
loop_
_entity_poly.entity_id
_entity_poly.type
_entity_poly.pdbx_seq_one_letter_code
_entity_poly.pdbx_strand_id
1 'polypeptide(L)'
;MESRVQDIDLLLNIGMNDIRMVGIFGVGGIGKTTIAKKIYNSIFSKFDVHCFLKNVRETSNQVGGLVQMQNTLLNEILKASKCFDVGNVDRGVYELKRKLCSRRVLLILDDVDMLV
;
A
#
# COMPACT_ATOMS: atom_id res chain seq x y z
N MET A 1 12.37 15.02 -11.67
CA MET A 1 11.70 13.80 -11.18
C MET A 1 12.62 13.03 -10.24
N GLU A 2 13.90 12.80 -10.59
CA GLU A 2 14.93 12.26 -9.68
C GLU A 2 14.93 12.92 -8.29
N SER A 3 14.95 14.26 -8.21
CA SER A 3 14.99 14.98 -6.93
C SER A 3 13.83 14.63 -6.00
N ARG A 4 12.60 14.60 -6.53
CA ARG A 4 11.41 14.22 -5.76
C ARG A 4 11.43 12.78 -5.26
N VAL A 5 12.05 11.87 -6.01
CA VAL A 5 12.23 10.48 -5.57
C VAL A 5 13.24 10.42 -4.42
N GLN A 6 14.34 11.16 -4.52
CA GLN A 6 15.34 11.27 -3.46
C GLN A 6 14.75 11.88 -2.18
N ASP A 7 13.94 12.93 -2.30
CA ASP A 7 13.24 13.56 -1.17
C ASP A 7 12.34 12.55 -0.44
N ILE A 8 11.61 11.73 -1.20
CA ILE A 8 10.73 10.72 -0.61
C ILE A 8 11.53 9.55 -0.03
N ASP A 9 12.63 9.13 -0.67
CA ASP A 9 13.52 8.11 -0.10
C ASP A 9 14.11 8.55 1.25
N LEU A 10 14.45 9.84 1.39
CA LEU A 10 14.88 10.45 2.66
C LEU A 10 13.75 10.45 3.69
N LEU A 11 12.52 10.82 3.31
CA LEU A 11 11.35 10.79 4.20
C LEU A 11 11.01 9.36 4.67
N LEU A 12 11.14 8.38 3.78
CA LEU A 12 10.93 6.98 4.09
C LEU A 12 11.99 6.44 5.05
N ASN A 13 13.21 7.02 5.02
CA ASN A 13 14.36 6.67 5.86
C ASN A 13 14.51 5.15 6.07
N ILE A 14 14.58 4.43 4.95
CA ILE A 14 14.53 2.96 4.92
C ILE A 14 15.73 2.38 5.68
N GLY A 15 15.46 1.78 6.84
CA GLY A 15 16.50 1.23 7.73
C GLY A 15 16.20 1.43 9.22
N MET A 16 15.28 2.34 9.56
CA MET A 16 14.73 2.43 10.92
C MET A 16 13.66 1.37 11.16
N ASN A 17 13.61 0.83 12.38
CA ASN A 17 12.60 -0.14 12.82
C ASN A 17 11.35 0.56 13.36
N ASP A 18 10.75 1.46 12.58
CA ASP A 18 9.52 2.20 12.93
C ASP A 18 8.48 2.18 11.80
N ILE A 19 7.27 2.69 12.09
CA ILE A 19 6.19 2.82 11.10
C ILE A 19 6.24 4.24 10.52
N ARG A 20 6.40 4.33 9.20
CA ARG A 20 6.40 5.60 8.45
C ARG A 20 5.21 5.67 7.50
N MET A 21 4.51 6.80 7.51
CA MET A 21 3.46 7.13 6.54
C MET A 21 3.83 8.44 5.82
N VAL A 22 3.78 8.42 4.49
CA VAL A 22 4.11 9.59 3.65
C VAL A 22 2.94 9.85 2.71
N GLY A 23 2.41 11.08 2.75
CA GLY A 23 1.36 11.52 1.84
C GLY A 23 1.93 12.21 0.61
N ILE A 24 1.50 11.80 -0.58
CA ILE A 24 1.81 12.49 -1.85
C ILE A 24 0.54 13.19 -2.34
N PHE A 25 0.49 14.51 -2.21
CA PHE A 25 -0.67 15.34 -2.59
C PHE A 25 -0.30 16.40 -3.64
N GLY A 26 -1.30 16.96 -4.30
CA GLY A 26 -1.11 17.96 -5.36
C GLY A 26 -2.21 17.90 -6.42
N VAL A 27 -2.19 18.85 -7.34
CA VAL A 27 -3.19 18.99 -8.41
C VAL A 27 -3.31 17.73 -9.29
N GLY A 28 -4.46 17.59 -9.95
CA GLY A 28 -4.69 16.52 -10.94
C GLY A 28 -3.66 16.55 -12.06
N GLY A 29 -3.26 15.38 -12.57
CA GLY A 29 -2.34 15.27 -13.71
C GLY A 29 -0.85 15.57 -13.43
N ILE A 30 -0.48 16.02 -12.23
CA ILE A 30 0.92 16.40 -11.90
C ILE A 30 1.91 15.21 -11.81
N GLY A 31 1.43 13.97 -11.94
CA GLY A 31 2.26 12.77 -11.93
C GLY A 31 2.50 12.12 -10.55
N LYS A 32 1.60 12.31 -9.58
CA LYS A 32 1.69 11.71 -8.22
C LYS A 32 1.86 10.18 -8.28
N THR A 33 0.94 9.51 -8.96
CA THR A 33 0.96 8.06 -9.18
C THR A 33 2.23 7.61 -9.89
N THR A 34 2.77 8.41 -10.81
CA THR A 34 4.03 8.11 -11.52
C THR A 34 5.21 8.12 -10.55
N ILE A 35 5.29 9.11 -9.67
CA ILE A 35 6.34 9.18 -8.63
C ILE A 35 6.21 8.00 -7.67
N ALA A 36 4.99 7.71 -7.18
CA ALA A 36 4.74 6.58 -6.29
C ALA A 36 5.19 5.24 -6.90
N LYS A 37 4.91 5.02 -8.19
CA LYS A 37 5.38 3.82 -8.93
C LYS A 37 6.91 3.76 -9.05
N LYS A 38 7.57 4.89 -9.32
CA LYS A 38 9.04 4.94 -9.42
C LYS A 38 9.70 4.58 -8.08
N ILE A 39 9.16 5.09 -6.98
CA ILE A 39 9.62 4.76 -5.61
C ILE A 39 9.40 3.27 -5.33
N TYR A 40 8.18 2.77 -5.57
CA TYR A 40 7.87 1.35 -5.39
C TYR A 40 8.91 0.45 -6.05
N ASN A 41 9.17 0.67 -7.34
CA ASN A 41 10.13 -0.12 -8.11
C ASN A 41 11.58 0.00 -7.60
N SER A 42 11.94 1.12 -6.98
CA SER A 42 13.28 1.36 -6.43
C SER A 42 13.51 0.60 -5.11
N ILE A 43 12.48 0.45 -4.29
CA ILE A 43 12.66 0.04 -2.88
C ILE A 43 11.94 -1.26 -2.49
N PHE A 44 11.01 -1.78 -3.30
CA PHE A 44 10.16 -2.92 -2.91
C PHE A 44 10.97 -4.15 -2.45
N SER A 45 12.14 -4.39 -3.07
CA SER A 45 13.02 -5.51 -2.77
C SER A 45 13.63 -5.46 -1.37
N LYS A 46 13.58 -4.30 -0.70
CA LYS A 46 14.05 -4.12 0.69
C LYS A 46 13.01 -4.54 1.73
N PHE A 47 11.79 -4.85 1.31
CA PHE A 47 10.67 -5.21 2.20
C PHE A 47 10.26 -6.67 2.00
N ASP A 48 9.87 -7.32 3.09
CA ASP A 48 9.46 -8.73 3.07
C ASP A 48 8.09 -8.88 2.39
N VAL A 49 7.29 -7.82 2.46
CA VAL A 49 5.95 -7.72 1.90
C VAL A 49 5.81 -6.37 1.21
N HIS A 50 5.27 -6.37 0.00
CA HIS A 50 5.05 -5.15 -0.78
C HIS A 50 3.74 -5.26 -1.57
N CYS A 51 2.98 -4.17 -1.63
CA CYS A 51 1.74 -4.11 -2.40
C CYS A 51 1.45 -2.69 -2.90
N PHE A 52 0.94 -2.59 -4.12
CA PHE A 52 0.49 -1.34 -4.73
C PHE A 52 -1.01 -1.45 -5.03
N LEU A 53 -1.84 -0.85 -4.18
CA LEU A 53 -3.28 -0.78 -4.39
C LEU A 53 -3.63 0.49 -5.18
N LYS A 54 -4.20 0.30 -6.36
CA LYS A 54 -4.66 1.38 -7.25
C LYS A 54 -6.13 1.70 -7.02
N ASN A 55 -6.55 2.89 -7.44
CA ASN A 55 -7.94 3.34 -7.47
C ASN A 55 -8.64 3.12 -6.12
N VAL A 56 -7.96 3.46 -5.02
CA VAL A 56 -8.44 3.17 -3.67
C VAL A 56 -9.77 3.85 -3.43
N ARG A 57 -9.89 5.14 -3.76
CA ARG A 57 -11.12 5.93 -3.65
C ARG A 57 -12.29 5.27 -4.38
N GLU A 58 -12.08 4.87 -5.63
CA GLU A 58 -13.12 4.22 -6.42
C GLU A 58 -13.53 2.88 -5.79
N THR A 59 -12.54 2.04 -5.47
CA THR A 59 -12.78 0.69 -4.96
C THR A 59 -13.45 0.73 -3.59
N SER A 60 -12.99 1.58 -2.68
CA SER A 60 -13.53 1.67 -1.31
C SER A 60 -14.99 2.11 -1.27
N ASN A 61 -15.45 2.84 -2.28
CA ASN A 61 -16.82 3.34 -2.38
C ASN A 61 -17.80 2.30 -2.96
N GLN A 62 -17.31 1.16 -3.45
CA GLN A 62 -18.14 0.07 -3.95
C GLN A 62 -18.68 -0.81 -2.81
N VAL A 63 -19.84 -1.43 -3.01
CA VAL A 63 -20.40 -2.40 -2.06
C VAL A 63 -19.43 -3.57 -1.91
N GLY A 64 -18.93 -3.79 -0.68
CA GLY A 64 -17.92 -4.82 -0.41
C GLY A 64 -16.49 -4.44 -0.84
N GLY A 65 -16.26 -3.21 -1.30
CA GLY A 65 -14.97 -2.75 -1.80
C GLY A 65 -13.81 -2.89 -0.81
N LEU A 66 -14.07 -2.60 0.48
CA LEU A 66 -13.05 -2.80 1.54
C LEU A 66 -12.65 -4.27 1.68
N VAL A 67 -13.60 -5.20 1.60
CA VAL A 67 -13.34 -6.65 1.66
C VAL A 67 -12.52 -7.06 0.44
N GLN A 68 -12.86 -6.57 -0.75
CA GLN A 68 -12.10 -6.80 -1.98
C GLN A 68 -10.66 -6.30 -1.85
N MET A 69 -10.45 -5.13 -1.28
CA MET A 69 -9.11 -4.57 -1.05
C MET A 69 -8.31 -5.41 -0.05
N GLN A 70 -8.93 -5.85 1.05
CA GLN A 70 -8.27 -6.72 2.03
C GLN A 70 -7.89 -8.08 1.43
N ASN A 71 -8.78 -8.68 0.63
CA ASN A 71 -8.51 -9.92 -0.08
C ASN A 71 -7.36 -9.75 -1.09
N THR A 72 -7.37 -8.66 -1.88
CA THR A 72 -6.28 -8.31 -2.80
C THR A 72 -4.96 -8.20 -2.05
N LEU A 73 -4.92 -7.42 -0.97
CA LEU A 73 -3.72 -7.24 -0.16
C LEU A 73 -3.23 -8.58 0.42
N LEU A 74 -4.13 -9.40 0.99
CA LEU A 74 -3.76 -10.72 1.54
C LEU A 74 -3.21 -11.66 0.47
N ASN A 75 -3.77 -11.65 -0.74
CA ASN A 75 -3.30 -12.48 -1.85
C ASN A 75 -1.88 -12.07 -2.30
N GLU A 76 -1.61 -10.76 -2.40
CA GLU A 76 -0.28 -10.22 -2.73
C GLU A 76 0.75 -10.56 -1.63
N ILE A 77 0.38 -10.42 -0.35
CA ILE A 77 1.25 -10.73 0.80
C ILE A 77 1.65 -12.21 0.83
N LEU A 78 0.71 -13.10 0.54
CA LEU A 78 0.88 -14.52 0.77
C LEU A 78 1.44 -15.27 -0.44
N LYS A 79 1.52 -14.62 -1.63
CA LYS A 79 1.79 -15.27 -2.92
C LYS A 79 1.02 -16.59 -3.05
N ALA A 80 -0.18 -16.63 -2.48
CA ALA A 80 -0.89 -17.87 -2.23
C ALA A 80 -1.51 -18.37 -3.53
N SER A 81 -1.39 -19.67 -3.77
CA SER A 81 -2.05 -20.35 -4.89
C SER A 81 -3.58 -20.43 -4.75
N LYS A 82 -4.14 -19.98 -3.61
CA LYS A 82 -5.59 -19.92 -3.36
C LYS A 82 -6.01 -18.49 -3.05
N CYS A 83 -7.14 -18.11 -3.63
CA CYS A 83 -7.79 -16.82 -3.38
C CYS A 83 -8.28 -16.77 -1.93
N PHE A 84 -7.77 -15.82 -1.15
CA PHE A 84 -8.24 -15.54 0.19
C PHE A 84 -9.58 -14.82 0.12
N ASP A 85 -10.54 -15.28 0.92
CA ASP A 85 -11.79 -14.57 1.14
C ASP A 85 -12.06 -14.43 2.65
N VAL A 86 -11.95 -13.19 3.12
CA VAL A 86 -12.19 -12.83 4.51
C VAL A 86 -13.69 -12.75 4.82
N GLY A 87 -14.55 -12.57 3.82
CA GLY A 87 -16.01 -12.44 3.96
C GLY A 87 -16.51 -11.15 4.64
N ASN A 88 -15.73 -10.53 5.53
CA ASN A 88 -16.05 -9.25 6.15
C ASN A 88 -14.79 -8.46 6.55
N VAL A 89 -14.97 -7.16 6.81
CA VAL A 89 -13.89 -6.22 7.07
C VAL A 89 -13.11 -6.57 8.35
N ASP A 90 -13.79 -6.94 9.43
CA ASP A 90 -13.15 -7.22 10.72
C ASP A 90 -12.23 -8.44 10.63
N ARG A 91 -12.69 -9.50 9.96
CA ARG A 91 -11.88 -10.68 9.68
C ARG A 91 -10.69 -10.34 8.80
N GLY A 92 -10.86 -9.47 7.81
CA GLY A 92 -9.74 -9.02 6.99
C GLY A 92 -8.71 -8.20 7.78
N VAL A 93 -9.14 -7.31 8.68
CA VAL A 93 -8.23 -6.59 9.59
C VAL A 93 -7.47 -7.57 10.48
N TYR A 94 -8.16 -8.55 11.07
CA TYR A 94 -7.54 -9.56 11.92
C TYR A 94 -6.49 -10.38 11.15
N GLU A 95 -6.83 -10.88 9.96
CA GLU A 95 -5.91 -11.66 9.13
C GLU A 95 -4.71 -10.81 8.69
N LEU A 96 -4.92 -9.57 8.24
CA LEU A 96 -3.84 -8.66 7.87
C LEU A 96 -2.90 -8.40 9.05
N LYS A 97 -3.42 -8.05 10.24
CA LYS A 97 -2.61 -7.88 11.45
C LYS A 97 -1.79 -9.12 11.75
N ARG A 98 -2.42 -10.30 11.70
CA ARG A 98 -1.77 -11.57 12.02
C ARG A 98 -0.68 -11.95 11.02
N LYS A 99 -0.86 -11.64 9.73
CA LYS A 99 0.08 -11.97 8.65
C LYS A 99 1.19 -10.95 8.45
N LEU A 100 0.93 -9.68 8.76
CA LEU A 100 1.89 -8.58 8.63
C LEU A 100 2.75 -8.38 9.89
N CYS A 101 2.35 -8.98 11.02
CA CYS A 101 3.10 -8.88 12.27
C CYS A 101 4.56 -9.31 12.09
N SER A 102 5.49 -8.50 12.62
CA SER A 102 6.94 -8.72 12.57
C SER A 102 7.55 -8.81 11.17
N ARG A 103 6.88 -8.27 10.15
CA ARG A 103 7.41 -8.15 8.78
C ARG A 103 7.67 -6.70 8.42
N ARG A 104 8.66 -6.46 7.58
CA ARG A 104 8.84 -5.15 6.93
C ARG A 104 7.88 -5.07 5.75
N VAL A 105 6.95 -4.11 5.82
CA VAL A 105 5.85 -3.96 4.85
C VAL A 105 5.98 -2.65 4.10
N LEU A 106 5.90 -2.70 2.78
CA LEU A 106 5.70 -1.55 1.91
C LEU A 106 4.29 -1.56 1.33
N LEU A 107 3.45 -0.62 1.72
CA LEU A 107 2.10 -0.49 1.20
C LEU A 107 1.92 0.87 0.54
N ILE A 108 1.55 0.87 -0.75
CA ILE A 108 1.18 2.09 -1.47
C ILE A 108 -0.32 2.06 -1.75
N LEU A 109 -1.00 3.12 -1.29
CA LEU A 109 -2.42 3.37 -1.53
C LEU A 109 -2.53 4.53 -2.52
N ASP A 110 -2.87 4.24 -3.76
CA ASP A 110 -2.98 5.24 -4.84
C ASP A 110 -4.43 5.71 -4.99
N ASP A 111 -4.58 7.02 -5.19
CA ASP A 111 -5.86 7.71 -5.28
C ASP A 111 -6.74 7.54 -4.03
N VAL A 112 -6.26 8.00 -2.87
CA VAL A 112 -7.06 8.07 -1.63
C VAL A 112 -7.78 9.43 -1.54
N ASP A 113 -9.04 9.44 -1.08
CA ASP A 113 -9.86 10.67 -1.02
C ASP A 113 -9.53 11.52 0.22
N MET A 114 -9.45 10.89 1.40
CA MET A 114 -9.09 11.54 2.65
C MET A 114 -8.07 10.70 3.43
N LEU A 115 -7.06 11.36 3.98
CA LEU A 115 -6.21 10.82 5.03
C LEU A 115 -6.94 11.13 6.35
N VAL A 116 -7.32 10.08 7.09
CA VAL A 116 -7.88 10.20 8.44
C VAL A 116 -6.76 10.47 9.43
#